data_AF-A0A379APV4-F1
#
_entry.id   AF-A0A379APV4-F1
#
_cell.length_a   1.000
_cell.length_b   1.000
_cell.length_c   1.000
_cell.angle_alpha   90.00
_cell.angle_beta   90.00
_cell.angle_gamma   90.00
#
_symmetry.space_group_name_H-M   'P 1'
#
loop_
_entity.id
_entity.type
_entity.pdbx_description
1 polymer ?
#
loop_
_entity_poly.entity_id
_entity_poly.type
_entity_poly.pdbx_seq_one_letter_code
_entity_poly.pdbx_strand_id
1 'polypeptide(L)'
;MLYTFAKADYDSQTLQRYFAHFHSQDCVVLWQDGVLLPLKYPELFAQLSVPCYALENDIYARNLQEIAPHFVNSYENNESKVRLISLQDFVALTERYFPQIAL
;
A
#
# COMPACT_ATOMS: atom_id res chain seq x y z
N MET A 1 6.17 2.04 -12.54
CA MET A 1 6.74 2.92 -11.49
C MET A 1 6.44 2.34 -10.12
N LEU A 2 7.27 2.66 -9.12
CA LEU A 2 7.03 2.32 -7.73
C LEU A 2 6.59 3.58 -6.96
N TYR A 3 5.37 3.60 -6.45
CA TYR A 3 4.89 4.68 -5.59
C TYR A 3 5.02 4.24 -4.13
N THR A 4 5.70 5.04 -3.30
CA THR A 4 5.86 4.74 -1.88
C THR A 4 5.24 5.85 -1.04
N PHE A 5 4.28 5.52 -0.18
CA PHE A 5 3.62 6.47 0.73
C PHE A 5 4.12 6.27 2.15
N ALA A 6 4.85 7.26 2.70
CA ALA A 6 5.41 7.19 4.06
C ALA A 6 4.47 7.78 5.14
N LYS A 7 3.50 8.61 4.72
CA LYS A 7 2.65 9.40 5.62
C LYS A 7 1.17 9.06 5.49
N ALA A 8 0.37 9.45 6.49
CA ALA A 8 -1.09 9.28 6.50
C ALA A 8 -1.88 10.61 6.52
N ASP A 9 -1.20 11.75 6.41
CA ASP A 9 -1.79 13.09 6.43
C ASP A 9 -2.39 13.51 5.07
N TYR A 10 -2.25 12.67 4.02
CA TYR A 10 -2.94 12.87 2.75
C TYR A 10 -4.46 12.95 2.92
N ASP A 11 -5.07 13.94 2.28
CA ASP A 11 -6.51 13.99 2.07
C ASP A 11 -6.94 13.08 0.91
N SER A 12 -8.24 12.79 0.83
CA SER A 12 -8.79 11.89 -0.18
C SER A 12 -8.61 12.42 -1.60
N GLN A 13 -8.69 13.74 -1.81
CA GLN A 13 -8.54 14.35 -3.12
C GLN A 13 -7.11 14.19 -3.65
N THR A 14 -6.12 14.36 -2.78
CA THR A 14 -4.70 14.19 -3.08
C THR A 14 -4.39 12.74 -3.44
N LEU A 15 -4.89 11.77 -2.66
CA LEU A 15 -4.75 10.34 -2.99
C LEU A 15 -5.40 10.00 -4.32
N GLN A 16 -6.62 10.47 -4.58
CA GLN A 16 -7.31 10.24 -5.85
C GLN A 16 -6.52 10.80 -7.04
N ARG A 17 -5.89 11.96 -6.91
CA ARG A 17 -5.02 12.52 -7.96
C ARG A 17 -3.83 11.61 -8.24
N TYR A 18 -3.15 11.10 -7.21
CA TYR A 18 -2.08 10.13 -7.41
C TYR A 18 -2.58 8.85 -8.08
N PHE A 19 -3.71 8.31 -7.60
CA PHE A 19 -4.26 7.05 -8.09
C PHE A 19 -4.72 7.14 -9.55
N ALA A 20 -5.20 8.32 -9.97
CA ALA A 20 -5.56 8.59 -11.37
C ALA A 20 -4.38 8.53 -12.34
N HIS A 21 -3.13 8.65 -11.84
CA HIS A 21 -1.91 8.53 -12.64
C HIS A 21 -1.32 7.12 -12.65
N PHE A 22 -1.94 6.15 -11.98
CA PHE A 22 -1.47 4.77 -11.99
C PHE A 22 -1.76 4.08 -13.32
N HIS A 23 -0.75 3.35 -13.80
CA HIS A 23 -0.82 2.50 -14.98
C HIS A 23 -0.69 1.03 -14.57
N SER A 24 -1.04 0.11 -15.47
CA SER A 24 -1.06 -1.33 -15.18
C SER A 24 0.29 -1.94 -14.79
N GLN A 25 1.39 -1.24 -15.07
CA GLN A 25 2.76 -1.65 -14.70
C GLN A 25 3.28 -0.96 -13.44
N ASP A 26 2.43 -0.22 -12.73
CA ASP A 26 2.80 0.44 -11.49
C ASP A 26 2.58 -0.47 -10.27
N CYS A 27 3.18 -0.07 -9.16
CA CYS A 27 3.11 -0.75 -7.87
C CYS A 27 3.07 0.29 -6.76
N VAL A 28 2.33 0.01 -5.68
CA VAL A 28 2.22 0.87 -4.50
C VAL A 28 2.77 0.15 -3.28
N VAL A 29 3.59 0.83 -2.48
CA VAL A 29 4.05 0.37 -1.16
C VAL A 29 3.69 1.42 -0.11
N LEU A 30 3.05 0.96 0.96
CA LEU A 30 2.72 1.73 2.14
C LEU A 30 3.71 1.36 3.25
N TRP A 31 4.34 2.36 3.83
CA TRP A 31 5.34 2.17 4.88
C TRP A 31 5.28 3.33 5.88
N GLN A 32 5.94 3.17 7.02
CA GLN A 32 5.78 4.08 8.16
C GLN A 32 4.29 4.33 8.43
N ASP A 33 3.86 5.58 8.57
CA ASP A 33 2.47 5.91 8.85
C ASP A 33 1.56 5.69 7.65
N GLY A 34 2.11 5.56 6.44
CA GLY A 34 1.33 5.30 5.22
C GLY A 34 0.49 4.02 5.30
N VAL A 35 0.85 3.06 6.15
CA VAL A 35 0.04 1.85 6.40
C VAL A 35 -1.33 2.16 7.00
N LEU A 36 -1.56 3.36 7.53
CA LEU A 36 -2.87 3.79 8.06
C LEU A 36 -3.85 4.23 6.96
N LEU A 37 -3.37 4.51 5.75
CA LEU A 37 -4.21 5.00 4.65
C LEU A 37 -5.36 4.05 4.25
N PRO A 38 -5.18 2.72 4.17
CA PRO A 38 -6.26 1.78 3.88
C PRO A 38 -7.33 1.72 4.97
N LEU A 39 -6.99 2.13 6.20
CA LEU A 39 -7.95 2.25 7.31
C LEU A 39 -8.75 3.56 7.20
N LYS A 40 -8.07 4.65 6.82
CA LYS A 40 -8.67 5.98 6.66
C LYS A 40 -9.59 6.06 5.44
N TYR A 41 -9.24 5.36 4.36
CA TYR A 41 -9.93 5.41 3.07
C TYR A 41 -10.16 4.03 2.43
N PRO A 42 -10.87 3.11 3.10
CA PRO A 42 -11.00 1.71 2.65
C PRO A 42 -11.52 1.57 1.21
N GLU A 43 -12.54 2.36 0.84
CA GLU A 43 -13.12 2.33 -0.50
C GLU A 43 -12.13 2.72 -1.60
N LEU A 44 -11.23 3.67 -1.34
CA LEU A 44 -10.21 4.06 -2.32
C LEU A 44 -9.22 2.93 -2.58
N PHE A 45 -8.82 2.20 -1.52
CA PHE A 45 -7.87 1.09 -1.62
C PHE A 45 -8.52 -0.18 -2.18
N ALA A 46 -9.80 -0.42 -1.91
CA ALA A 46 -10.57 -1.51 -2.52
C ALA A 46 -10.69 -1.35 -4.05
N GLN A 47 -10.71 -0.11 -4.55
CA GLN A 47 -10.85 0.20 -5.97
C GLN A 47 -9.52 0.24 -6.74
N LEU A 48 -8.36 0.11 -6.07
CA LEU A 48 -7.06 0.13 -6.74
C LEU A 48 -6.97 -0.92 -7.85
N SER A 49 -6.49 -0.49 -9.02
CA SER A 49 -6.25 -1.33 -10.20
C SER A 49 -4.84 -1.92 -10.25
N VAL A 50 -3.94 -1.42 -9.40
CA VAL A 50 -2.54 -1.83 -9.31
C VAL A 50 -2.27 -2.61 -8.02
N PRO A 51 -1.21 -3.45 -7.98
CA PRO A 51 -0.77 -4.08 -6.75
C PRO A 51 -0.46 -3.04 -5.67
N CYS A 52 -0.98 -3.26 -4.47
CA CYS A 52 -0.73 -2.43 -3.30
C CYS A 52 -0.21 -3.32 -2.17
N TYR A 53 0.86 -2.87 -1.52
CA TYR A 53 1.53 -3.60 -0.46
C TYR A 53 1.69 -2.72 0.78
N ALA A 54 1.66 -3.33 1.96
CA ALA A 54 2.00 -2.67 3.22
C ALA A 54 3.19 -3.39 3.86
N LEU A 55 4.16 -2.62 4.36
CA LEU A 55 5.31 -3.18 5.08
C LEU A 55 4.86 -3.81 6.39
N GLU A 56 5.12 -5.10 6.51
CA GLU A 56 4.68 -5.91 7.63
C GLU A 56 5.20 -5.37 8.96
N ASN A 57 6.49 -5.06 9.07
CA ASN A 57 7.07 -4.50 10.30
C ASN A 57 6.37 -3.21 10.78
N ASP A 58 5.88 -2.37 9.86
CA ASP A 58 5.14 -1.15 10.19
C ASP A 58 3.71 -1.42 10.65
N ILE A 59 3.08 -2.49 10.14
CA ILE A 59 1.80 -3.02 10.63
C ILE A 59 1.96 -3.51 12.07
N TYR A 60 3.02 -4.27 12.36
CA TYR A 60 3.30 -4.74 13.72
C TYR A 60 3.62 -3.58 14.68
N ALA A 61 4.44 -2.62 14.24
CA ALA A 61 4.83 -1.47 15.06
C ALA A 61 3.64 -0.60 15.48
N ARG A 62 2.56 -0.60 14.68
CA ARG A 62 1.32 0.17 14.93
C ARG A 62 0.20 -0.68 15.51
N ASN A 63 0.46 -1.95 15.85
CA ASN A 63 -0.52 -2.87 16.39
C ASN A 63 -1.77 -3.04 15.49
N LEU A 64 -1.55 -3.16 14.17
CA LEU A 64 -2.61 -3.25 13.16
C LEU A 64 -2.83 -4.68 12.64
N GLN A 65 -2.19 -5.69 13.23
CA GLN A 65 -2.17 -7.08 12.73
C GLN A 65 -3.55 -7.72 12.71
N GLU A 66 -4.42 -7.34 13.66
CA GLU A 66 -5.76 -7.91 13.83
C GLU A 66 -6.84 -7.13 13.06
N ILE A 67 -6.46 -6.11 12.28
CA ILE A 67 -7.41 -5.24 11.58
C ILE A 67 -7.80 -5.87 10.23
N ALA A 68 -8.56 -6.97 10.31
CA ALA A 68 -9.33 -7.47 9.17
C ALA A 68 -10.48 -6.48 8.83
N PRO A 69 -10.87 -6.28 7.56
CA PRO A 69 -10.38 -6.93 6.33
C PRO A 69 -9.23 -6.18 5.63
N HIS A 70 -8.66 -5.14 6.24
CA HIS A 70 -7.87 -4.12 5.52
C HIS A 70 -6.50 -4.59 5.02
N PHE A 71 -5.97 -5.68 5.57
CA PHE A 71 -4.71 -6.28 5.15
C PHE A 71 -4.88 -7.76 4.89
N VAL A 72 -4.36 -8.24 3.77
CA VAL A 72 -4.45 -9.65 3.38
C VAL A 72 -3.05 -10.27 3.41
N ASN A 73 -2.91 -11.34 4.18
CA ASN A 73 -1.82 -12.28 4.02
C ASN A 73 -2.06 -13.08 2.74
N SER A 74 -1.03 -13.28 1.93
CA SER A 74 -1.08 -13.72 0.52
C SER A 74 -1.84 -15.02 0.18
N TYR A 75 -2.46 -15.69 1.16
CA TYR A 75 -3.03 -17.03 1.06
C TYR A 75 -4.56 -17.11 1.19
N GLU A 76 -5.26 -16.04 1.57
CA GLU A 76 -6.72 -16.07 1.71
C GLU A 76 -7.43 -15.03 0.84
N ASN A 77 -8.43 -15.49 0.07
CA ASN A 77 -9.32 -14.66 -0.70
C ASN A 77 -10.25 -13.89 0.26
N ASN A 78 -10.03 -12.59 0.48
CA ASN A 78 -11.15 -11.65 0.61
C ASN A 78 -10.75 -10.16 0.62
N GLU A 79 -11.61 -9.40 -0.08
CA GLU A 79 -11.95 -7.97 0.01
C GLU A 79 -10.86 -6.89 -0.01
N SER A 80 -9.75 -7.00 0.75
CA SER A 80 -8.67 -6.01 0.65
C SER A 80 -7.62 -6.39 -0.38
N LYS A 81 -7.25 -5.39 -1.17
CA LYS A 81 -6.18 -5.49 -2.18
C LYS A 81 -4.79 -5.20 -1.62
N VAL A 82 -4.68 -4.82 -0.34
CA VAL A 82 -3.40 -4.45 0.28
C VAL A 82 -2.75 -5.68 0.90
N ARG A 83 -1.64 -6.12 0.30
CA ARG A 83 -0.92 -7.33 0.70
C ARG A 83 0.24 -7.01 1.63
N LEU A 84 0.44 -7.81 2.67
CA LEU A 84 1.62 -7.63 3.54
C LEU A 84 2.89 -8.12 2.85
N ILE A 85 3.98 -7.38 3.02
CA ILE A 85 5.31 -7.73 2.49
C ILE A 85 6.39 -7.48 3.54
N SER A 86 7.47 -8.28 3.46
CA SER A 86 8.66 -8.07 4.28
C SER A 86 9.55 -6.94 3.72
N LEU A 87 10.57 -6.55 4.48
CA LEU A 87 11.62 -5.65 3.97
C LEU A 87 12.38 -6.26 2.78
N GLN A 88 12.57 -7.58 2.76
CA GLN A 88 13.25 -8.26 1.66
C GLN A 88 12.43 -8.19 0.37
N ASP A 89 11.12 -8.40 0.48
CA ASP A 89 10.20 -8.24 -0.66
C ASP A 89 10.20 -6.79 -1.17
N PHE A 90 10.25 -5.80 -0.26
CA PHE A 90 10.32 -4.39 -0.66
C PHE A 90 11.59 -4.09 -1.45
N VAL A 91 12.76 -4.60 -1.03
CA VAL A 91 14.00 -4.49 -1.82
C VAL A 91 13.80 -5.07 -3.22
N ALA A 92 13.22 -6.26 -3.34
CA ALA A 92 12.95 -6.88 -4.65
C ALA A 92 11.99 -6.03 -5.51
N LEU A 93 11.01 -5.34 -4.92
CA LEU A 93 10.16 -4.40 -5.63
C LEU A 93 10.96 -3.19 -6.15
N THR A 94 11.88 -2.64 -5.36
CA THR A 94 12.72 -1.49 -5.78
C THR A 94 13.67 -1.85 -6.93
N GLU A 95 14.12 -3.09 -7.02
CA GLU A 95 14.93 -3.58 -8.14
C GLU A 95 14.11 -3.75 -9.43
N ARG A 96 12.82 -4.08 -9.29
CA ARG A 96 11.92 -4.37 -10.41
C ARG A 96 11.24 -3.13 -11.00
N TYR A 97 10.84 -2.18 -10.15
CA TYR A 97 10.00 -1.05 -10.54
C TYR A 97 10.80 0.25 -10.53
N PHE A 98 10.85 0.93 -11.69
CA PHE A 98 11.53 2.21 -11.86
C PHE A 98 10.68 3.19 -12.69
N PRO A 99 10.76 4.52 -12.45
CA PRO A 99 11.34 5.15 -11.26
C PRO A 99 10.55 4.87 -9.98
N GLN A 100 11.18 5.15 -8.84
CA GLN A 100 10.48 5.27 -7.55
C GLN A 100 10.04 6.72 -7.34
N ILE A 101 8.77 6.90 -6.99
CA ILE A 101 8.18 8.16 -6.56
C ILE A 101 7.91 8.05 -5.06
N ALA A 102 8.71 8.75 -4.26
CA ALA A 102 8.53 8.82 -2.81
C ALA A 102 7.60 9.98 -2.45
N LEU A 103 6.46 9.64 -1.84
CA LEU A 103 5.39 10.53 -1.43
C LEU A 103 5.35 10.61 0.10
#